data_AF-A0A1I0HYE6-F1
#
_entry.id   AF-A0A1I0HYE6-F1
#
_cell.length_a   1.000
_cell.length_b   1.000
_cell.length_c   1.000
_cell.angle_alpha   90.00
_cell.angle_beta   90.00
_cell.angle_gamma   90.00
#
_symmetry.space_group_name_H-M   'P 1'
#
loop_
_entity.id
_entity.type
_entity.pdbx_description
1 polymer ?
#
loop_
_entity_poly.entity_id
_entity_poly.type
_entity_poly.pdbx_seq_one_letter_code
_entity_poly.pdbx_strand_id
1 'polypeptide(L)'
;MIAALAAALPAMAGAEPCVGPNFDRDLPGAVSVERRSSDVPTARYPGIWQEGRIAGFAYQIASDYSAVLSDSHDAPSWQIAVLCSPDEGASCDRTTEGAPDPAAGAIADALTRCLMGEAVTPADFTRPDPATISGLPAETGVPDPERNLDSVAAIATAAGAQRAAEMAASQPAAPTSSGADQDPDRPAAITATPDQAPPAETAGQNDLGPSILPDAPCGLQLIEPGNSTVQTLQRLLARAGQQPGPDDGVMGNRTRNALIAELGPQAAALSTEDAIRALNESMCQE
;
A
#
# COMPACT_ATOMS: atom_id res chain seq x y z
N MET A 1 46.06 -41.29 -27.84
CA MET A 1 44.66 -41.02 -27.46
C MET A 1 44.68 -40.50 -26.03
N ILE A 2 44.66 -39.18 -25.84
CA ILE A 2 44.60 -38.55 -24.51
C ILE A 2 43.18 -37.99 -24.40
N ALA A 3 42.37 -38.63 -23.56
CA ALA A 3 41.01 -38.19 -23.28
C ALA A 3 41.07 -36.98 -22.33
N ALA A 4 40.70 -35.81 -22.83
CA ALA A 4 40.55 -34.60 -22.04
C ALA A 4 39.23 -34.69 -21.26
N LEU A 5 39.33 -34.87 -19.94
CA LEU A 5 38.21 -34.81 -19.01
C LEU A 5 37.90 -33.32 -18.74
N ALA A 6 36.82 -32.79 -19.32
CA ALA A 6 36.33 -31.46 -19.01
C ALA A 6 35.52 -31.52 -17.70
N ALA A 7 36.12 -31.09 -16.60
CA ALA A 7 35.41 -30.90 -15.34
C ALA A 7 34.52 -29.64 -15.46
N ALA A 8 33.20 -29.86 -15.53
CA ALA A 8 32.23 -28.78 -15.38
C ALA A 8 32.28 -28.27 -13.93
N LEU A 9 32.92 -27.11 -13.72
CA LEU A 9 32.81 -26.38 -12.47
C LEU A 9 31.33 -25.97 -12.30
N PRO A 10 30.69 -26.27 -11.16
CA PRO A 10 29.35 -25.75 -10.89
C PRO A 10 29.44 -24.23 -10.91
N ALA A 11 28.70 -23.60 -11.82
CA ALA A 11 28.47 -22.18 -11.74
C ALA A 11 27.83 -21.92 -10.38
N MET A 12 28.58 -21.28 -9.48
CA MET A 12 27.99 -20.70 -8.28
C MET A 12 27.10 -19.57 -8.80
N ALA A 13 25.84 -19.89 -9.05
CA ALA A 13 24.79 -18.91 -9.13
C ALA A 13 24.75 -18.27 -7.74
N GLY A 14 25.48 -17.16 -7.58
CA GLY A 14 25.30 -16.30 -6.43
C GLY A 14 23.80 -16.03 -6.34
N ALA A 15 23.23 -16.23 -5.16
CA ALA A 15 21.86 -15.82 -4.90
C ALA A 15 21.76 -14.36 -5.32
N GLU A 16 21.04 -14.07 -6.41
CA GLU A 16 20.78 -12.68 -6.75
C GLU A 16 20.02 -12.10 -5.57
N PRO A 17 20.41 -10.90 -5.10
CA PRO A 17 19.72 -10.26 -3.99
C PRO A 17 18.23 -10.16 -4.35
N CYS A 18 17.40 -10.55 -3.40
CA CYS A 18 15.94 -10.64 -3.55
C CYS A 18 15.32 -9.33 -4.06
N VAL A 19 15.91 -8.21 -3.65
CA VAL A 19 15.64 -6.86 -4.14
C VAL A 19 16.94 -6.33 -4.73
N GLY A 20 16.85 -5.67 -5.89
CA GLY A 20 18.02 -5.05 -6.52
C GLY A 20 18.64 -4.01 -5.58
N PRO A 21 19.93 -3.67 -5.72
CA PRO A 21 20.60 -2.69 -4.87
C PRO A 21 19.94 -1.30 -4.90
N ASN A 22 19.14 -0.99 -5.93
CA ASN A 22 18.37 0.25 -6.05
C ASN A 22 16.85 0.03 -5.94
N PHE A 23 16.43 -1.11 -5.37
CA PHE A 23 15.04 -1.56 -5.35
C PHE A 23 14.39 -1.57 -6.74
N ASP A 24 15.20 -1.81 -7.78
CA ASP A 24 14.81 -1.91 -9.19
C ASP A 24 14.20 -3.26 -9.55
N ARG A 25 14.32 -4.24 -8.65
CA ARG A 25 13.69 -5.55 -8.74
C ARG A 25 12.65 -5.67 -7.62
N ASP A 26 11.45 -6.09 -8.01
CA ASP A 26 10.36 -6.34 -7.08
C ASP A 26 10.61 -7.59 -6.24
N LEU A 27 10.19 -7.54 -4.97
CA LEU A 27 10.21 -8.70 -4.08
C LEU A 27 9.43 -9.88 -4.72
N PRO A 28 10.00 -11.11 -4.80
CA PRO A 28 9.35 -12.22 -5.48
C PRO A 28 7.95 -12.55 -4.93
N GLY A 29 6.92 -12.48 -5.76
CA GLY A 29 5.53 -12.74 -5.37
C GLY A 29 4.82 -11.55 -4.72
N ALA A 30 5.48 -10.40 -4.60
CA ALA A 30 4.82 -9.17 -4.22
C ALA A 30 3.91 -8.63 -5.35
N VAL A 31 2.87 -7.91 -4.96
CA VAL A 31 1.95 -7.19 -5.84
C VAL A 31 1.83 -5.75 -5.38
N SER A 32 1.41 -4.86 -6.30
CA SER A 32 1.29 -3.42 -6.04
C SER A 32 2.59 -2.83 -5.48
N VAL A 33 3.72 -3.20 -6.09
CA VAL A 33 5.04 -2.77 -5.63
C VAL A 33 5.29 -1.34 -6.08
N GLU A 34 5.61 -0.48 -5.13
CA GLU A 34 6.00 0.91 -5.35
C GLU A 34 7.40 1.15 -4.78
N ARG A 35 8.23 1.84 -5.54
CA ARG A 35 9.52 2.36 -5.06
C ARG A 35 9.32 3.80 -4.63
N ARG A 36 9.74 4.13 -3.42
CA ARG A 36 9.68 5.48 -2.87
C ARG A 36 11.07 5.94 -2.46
N SER A 37 11.23 7.26 -2.44
CA SER A 37 12.48 7.91 -2.04
C SER A 37 12.19 9.18 -1.27
N SER A 38 13.05 9.51 -0.32
CA SER A 38 13.01 10.77 0.43
C SER A 38 14.32 11.52 0.20
N ASP A 39 14.22 12.77 -0.26
CA ASP A 39 15.38 13.66 -0.48
C ASP A 39 16.09 14.03 0.83
N VAL A 40 15.37 14.00 1.95
CA VAL A 40 15.92 14.25 3.28
C VAL A 40 15.87 12.94 4.07
N PRO A 41 17.01 12.25 4.24
CA PRO A 41 17.07 11.08 5.10
C PRO A 41 16.73 11.50 6.53
N THR A 42 15.69 10.90 7.09
CA THR A 42 15.38 11.03 8.51
C THR A 42 15.49 9.65 9.15
N ALA A 43 15.54 9.58 10.47
CA ALA A 43 15.54 8.30 11.18
C ALA A 43 14.33 7.40 10.84
N ARG A 44 13.27 7.97 10.25
CA ARG A 44 12.05 7.26 9.84
C ARG A 44 12.01 6.90 8.36
N TYR A 45 12.83 7.55 7.52
CA TYR A 45 12.80 7.40 6.07
C TYR A 45 14.24 7.21 5.57
N PRO A 46 14.73 5.96 5.53
CA PRO A 46 15.95 5.63 4.82
C PRO A 46 15.74 6.00 3.35
N GLY A 47 16.67 6.76 2.75
CA GLY A 47 16.41 7.56 1.55
C GLY A 47 15.73 6.85 0.36
N ILE A 48 15.79 5.51 0.25
CA ILE A 48 15.04 4.72 -0.73
C ILE A 48 14.44 3.48 -0.04
N TRP A 49 13.19 3.18 -0.35
CA TRP A 49 12.52 1.95 0.08
C TRP A 49 11.56 1.43 -1.00
N GLN A 50 11.20 0.16 -0.88
CA GLN A 50 10.16 -0.50 -1.66
C GLN A 50 9.02 -0.90 -0.73
N GLU A 51 7.79 -0.68 -1.14
CA GLU A 51 6.59 -1.09 -0.42
C GLU A 51 5.60 -1.78 -1.35
N GLY A 52 4.73 -2.61 -0.79
CA GLY A 52 3.69 -3.28 -1.57
C GLY A 52 2.90 -4.26 -0.73
N ARG A 53 2.36 -5.31 -1.37
CA ARG A 53 1.67 -6.40 -0.65
C ARG A 53 2.26 -7.76 -1.00
N ILE A 54 2.37 -8.64 -0.02
CA ILE A 54 2.87 -10.01 -0.18
C ILE A 54 2.10 -10.97 0.73
N ALA A 55 1.64 -12.10 0.20
CA ALA A 55 0.75 -13.04 0.92
C ALA A 55 -0.51 -12.40 1.57
N GLY A 56 -0.95 -11.24 1.05
CA GLY A 56 -2.05 -10.46 1.60
C GLY A 56 -1.66 -9.47 2.72
N PHE A 57 -0.39 -9.43 3.13
CA PHE A 57 0.18 -8.49 4.09
C PHE A 57 0.78 -7.28 3.38
N ALA A 58 0.78 -6.13 4.04
CA ALA A 58 1.56 -4.97 3.62
C ALA A 58 3.04 -5.19 4.00
N TYR A 59 3.97 -4.87 3.11
CA TYR A 59 5.40 -4.91 3.42
C TYR A 59 6.08 -3.61 3.01
N GLN A 60 7.15 -3.29 3.73
CA GLN A 60 8.09 -2.23 3.42
C GLN A 60 9.51 -2.77 3.62
N ILE A 61 10.42 -2.53 2.69
CA ILE A 61 11.83 -2.93 2.77
C ILE A 61 12.73 -1.76 2.34
N ALA A 62 13.80 -1.51 3.08
CA ALA A 62 14.63 -0.32 2.91
C ALA A 62 16.13 -0.64 2.75
N SER A 63 16.88 0.32 2.23
CA SER A 63 18.32 0.16 1.92
C SER A 63 19.21 -0.04 3.14
N ASP A 64 18.71 0.29 4.33
CA ASP A 64 19.41 0.19 5.62
C ASP A 64 19.24 -1.18 6.27
N TYR A 65 18.86 -2.20 5.49
CA TYR A 65 18.61 -3.56 5.95
C TYR A 65 17.46 -3.69 6.96
N SER A 66 16.50 -2.77 6.90
CA SER A 66 15.24 -2.85 7.66
C SER A 66 14.08 -3.32 6.78
N ALA A 67 13.15 -4.06 7.39
CA ALA A 67 11.87 -4.40 6.78
C ALA A 67 10.74 -4.37 7.82
N VAL A 68 9.54 -4.02 7.36
CA VAL A 68 8.31 -4.05 8.16
C VAL A 68 7.27 -4.89 7.42
N LEU A 69 6.58 -5.75 8.16
CA LEU A 69 5.45 -6.54 7.69
C LEU A 69 4.25 -6.28 8.58
N SER A 70 3.10 -5.95 7.99
CA SER A 70 1.87 -5.61 8.73
C SER A 70 0.61 -6.04 7.98
N ASP A 71 -0.56 -5.89 8.58
CA ASP A 71 -1.84 -6.05 7.89
C ASP A 71 -2.20 -4.88 6.97
N SER A 72 -1.82 -3.65 7.33
CA SER A 72 -2.01 -2.43 6.53
C SER A 72 -0.88 -1.41 6.72
N HIS A 73 -0.76 -0.46 5.78
CA HIS A 73 0.26 0.60 5.82
C HIS A 73 -0.11 1.76 6.75
N ASP A 74 -1.39 2.17 6.77
CA ASP A 74 -1.80 3.42 7.44
C ASP A 74 -2.11 3.24 8.92
N ALA A 75 -2.72 2.11 9.29
CA ALA A 75 -3.21 1.85 10.64
C ALA A 75 -3.05 0.35 10.98
N PRO A 76 -1.81 -0.13 11.12
CA PRO A 76 -1.57 -1.55 11.36
C PRO A 76 -2.15 -1.97 12.72
N SER A 77 -2.93 -3.05 12.74
CA SER A 77 -3.39 -3.67 14.00
C SER A 77 -2.29 -4.53 14.64
N TRP A 78 -1.32 -4.95 13.83
CA TRP A 78 -0.09 -5.63 14.24
C TRP A 78 1.03 -5.32 13.25
N GLN A 79 2.28 -5.44 13.71
CA GLN A 79 3.45 -5.30 12.85
C GLN A 79 4.61 -6.17 13.32
N ILE A 80 5.42 -6.61 12.36
CA ILE A 80 6.70 -7.28 12.58
C ILE A 80 7.78 -6.43 11.91
N ALA A 81 8.65 -5.83 12.73
CA ALA A 81 9.82 -5.09 12.26
C ALA A 81 11.06 -5.99 12.34
N VAL A 82 11.85 -6.02 11.27
CA VAL A 82 13.12 -6.73 11.17
C VAL A 82 14.21 -5.71 10.87
N LEU A 83 15.31 -5.76 11.61
CA LEU A 83 16.50 -4.96 11.36
C LEU A 83 17.71 -5.89 11.32
N CYS A 84 18.37 -5.95 10.18
CA CYS A 84 19.54 -6.79 9.98
C CYS A 84 20.83 -5.97 9.98
N SER A 85 21.91 -6.56 10.50
CA SER A 85 23.26 -6.01 10.43
C SER A 85 24.12 -6.95 9.57
N PRO A 86 24.53 -6.54 8.35
CA PRO A 86 25.30 -7.37 7.42
C PRO A 86 26.80 -7.50 7.78
N ASP A 87 27.24 -6.90 8.89
CA ASP A 87 28.64 -6.90 9.35
C ASP A 87 29.13 -8.30 9.80
N GLU A 88 30.38 -8.39 10.26
CA GLU A 88 31.00 -9.62 10.80
C GLU A 88 30.21 -10.16 11.99
N GLY A 89 29.24 -11.03 11.71
CA GLY A 89 28.30 -11.55 12.72
C GLY A 89 26.84 -11.62 12.25
N ALA A 90 26.52 -11.10 11.06
CA ALA A 90 25.29 -11.36 10.30
C ALA A 90 24.07 -11.71 11.19
N SER A 91 23.52 -10.71 11.87
CA SER A 91 22.44 -10.89 12.84
C SER A 91 21.25 -10.01 12.51
N CYS A 92 20.04 -10.51 12.76
CA CYS A 92 18.81 -9.75 12.58
C CYS A 92 18.02 -9.73 13.88
N ASP A 93 17.63 -8.53 14.31
CA ASP A 93 16.72 -8.30 15.40
C ASP A 93 15.29 -8.22 14.87
N ARG A 94 14.37 -8.93 15.54
CA ARG A 94 12.95 -8.95 15.19
C ARG A 94 12.10 -8.45 16.35
N THR A 95 11.34 -7.39 16.10
CA THR A 95 10.37 -6.83 17.04
C THR A 95 8.95 -7.11 16.54
N THR A 96 8.06 -7.53 17.43
CA THR A 96 6.66 -7.80 17.10
C THR A 96 5.74 -7.01 18.00
N GLU A 97 4.79 -6.31 17.41
CA GLU A 97 3.77 -5.54 18.10
C GLU A 97 2.37 -6.03 17.68
N GLY A 98 1.46 -6.13 18.64
CA GLY A 98 0.10 -6.66 18.41
C GLY A 98 0.06 -8.18 18.32
N ALA A 99 -0.97 -8.70 17.65
CA ALA A 99 -1.21 -10.13 17.46
C ALA A 99 -1.15 -10.47 15.95
N PRO A 100 0.06 -10.77 15.41
CA PRO A 100 0.22 -11.03 13.99
C PRO A 100 -0.51 -12.29 13.54
N ASP A 101 -0.90 -12.31 12.26
CA ASP A 101 -1.41 -13.51 11.60
C ASP A 101 -0.37 -14.65 11.73
N PRO A 102 -0.78 -15.89 12.06
CA PRO A 102 0.16 -17.00 12.26
C PRO A 102 1.04 -17.29 11.03
N ALA A 103 0.61 -16.93 9.82
CA ALA A 103 1.41 -17.06 8.62
C ALA A 103 2.48 -15.95 8.46
N ALA A 104 2.30 -14.80 9.12
CA ALA A 104 3.20 -13.65 8.97
C ALA A 104 4.62 -13.94 9.45
N GLY A 105 4.80 -14.83 10.43
CA GLY A 105 6.12 -15.22 10.93
C GLY A 105 7.02 -15.82 9.85
N ALA A 106 6.50 -16.75 9.05
CA ALA A 106 7.26 -17.38 7.96
C ALA A 106 7.64 -16.38 6.86
N ILE A 107 6.75 -15.44 6.57
CA ILE A 107 7.00 -14.34 5.62
C ILE A 107 8.09 -13.40 6.15
N ALA A 108 8.06 -13.07 7.44
CA ALA A 108 9.11 -12.27 8.08
C ALA A 108 10.47 -12.98 8.08
N ASP A 109 10.50 -14.30 8.24
CA ASP A 109 11.73 -15.10 8.14
C ASP A 109 12.28 -15.11 6.69
N ALA A 110 11.40 -15.15 5.68
CA ALA A 110 11.79 -14.99 4.28
C ALA A 110 12.34 -13.58 3.98
N LEU A 111 11.72 -12.53 4.54
CA LEU A 111 12.24 -11.15 4.46
C LEU A 111 13.62 -11.03 5.12
N THR A 112 13.83 -11.69 6.26
CA THR A 112 15.13 -11.73 6.96
C THR A 112 16.21 -12.32 6.07
N ARG A 113 15.95 -13.50 5.46
CA ARG A 113 16.86 -14.13 4.50
C ARG A 113 17.17 -13.23 3.30
N CYS A 114 16.13 -12.59 2.78
CA CYS A 114 16.23 -11.63 1.68
C CYS A 114 17.16 -10.46 2.03
N LEU A 115 16.99 -9.83 3.20
CA LEU A 115 17.85 -8.75 3.69
C LEU A 115 19.32 -9.19 3.85
N MET A 116 19.54 -10.45 4.20
CA MET A 116 20.87 -11.05 4.35
C MET A 116 21.50 -11.50 3.02
N GLY A 117 20.82 -11.26 1.89
CA GLY A 117 21.30 -11.65 0.56
C GLY A 117 21.18 -13.14 0.27
N GLU A 118 20.39 -13.88 1.04
CA GLU A 118 20.09 -15.28 0.76
C GLU A 118 19.06 -15.41 -0.36
N ALA A 119 19.10 -16.53 -1.08
CA ALA A 119 18.13 -16.82 -2.13
C ALA A 119 16.74 -17.02 -1.52
N VAL A 120 15.77 -16.27 -2.03
CA VAL A 120 14.35 -16.45 -1.73
C VAL A 120 13.58 -16.63 -3.03
N THR A 121 12.52 -17.41 -2.96
CA THR A 121 11.65 -17.75 -4.09
C THR A 121 10.22 -17.28 -3.80
N PRO A 122 9.36 -17.13 -4.81
CA PRO A 122 7.95 -16.82 -4.58
C PRO A 122 7.24 -17.80 -3.63
N ALA A 123 7.71 -19.06 -3.55
CA ALA A 123 7.14 -20.06 -2.64
C ALA A 123 7.40 -19.73 -1.16
N ASP A 124 8.53 -19.10 -0.83
CA ASP A 124 8.84 -18.64 0.53
C ASP A 124 7.87 -17.56 1.02
N PHE A 125 7.21 -16.89 0.06
CA PHE A 125 6.24 -15.83 0.31
C PHE A 125 4.79 -16.28 0.15
N THR A 126 4.54 -17.60 0.14
CA THR A 126 3.16 -18.12 0.10
C THR A 126 2.63 -18.33 1.50
N ARG A 127 1.36 -17.97 1.71
CA ARG A 127 0.65 -18.28 2.96
C ARG A 127 0.49 -19.80 3.06
N PRO A 128 0.98 -20.46 4.13
CA PRO A 128 0.68 -21.87 4.35
C PRO A 128 -0.83 -22.02 4.42
N ASP A 129 -1.39 -22.93 3.63
CA ASP A 129 -2.82 -23.23 3.73
C ASP A 129 -3.09 -23.76 5.15
N PRO A 130 -3.99 -23.11 5.93
CA PRO A 130 -4.29 -23.54 7.29
C PRO A 130 -4.76 -25.00 7.36
N ALA A 131 -5.30 -25.54 6.26
CA ALA A 131 -5.70 -26.96 6.18
C ALA A 131 -4.51 -27.93 6.30
N THR A 132 -3.30 -27.49 5.94
CA THR A 132 -2.08 -28.33 5.99
C THR A 132 -1.46 -28.41 7.37
N ILE A 133 -1.67 -27.41 8.23
CA ILE A 133 -1.04 -27.32 9.57
C ILE A 133 -1.73 -28.26 10.57
N SER A 134 -2.98 -28.66 10.32
CA SER A 134 -3.73 -29.50 11.24
C SER A 134 -3.18 -30.92 11.41
N GLY A 135 -2.16 -31.37 10.67
CA GLY A 135 -1.45 -32.63 10.98
C GLY A 135 -2.34 -33.87 11.07
N LEU A 136 -3.59 -33.79 10.60
CA LEU A 136 -4.43 -34.95 10.37
C LEU A 136 -4.10 -35.41 8.94
N PRO A 137 -3.43 -36.55 8.76
CA PRO A 137 -3.39 -37.15 7.44
C PRO A 137 -4.85 -37.35 7.00
N ALA A 138 -5.20 -36.88 5.80
CA ALA A 138 -6.53 -37.07 5.21
C ALA A 138 -6.93 -38.57 5.13
N GLU A 139 -5.95 -39.46 5.32
CA GLU A 139 -6.07 -40.92 5.24
C GLU A 139 -6.26 -41.61 6.61
N THR A 140 -6.15 -40.92 7.76
CA THR A 140 -6.62 -41.50 9.04
C THR A 140 -8.12 -41.31 9.18
N GLY A 141 -8.85 -42.00 8.31
CA GLY A 141 -10.21 -42.40 8.61
C GLY A 141 -10.18 -43.27 9.87
N VAL A 142 -10.47 -42.66 11.01
CA VAL A 142 -11.15 -43.36 12.09
C VAL A 142 -12.63 -43.26 11.73
N PRO A 143 -13.22 -44.25 11.03
CA PRO A 143 -14.66 -44.41 11.13
C PRO A 143 -14.92 -44.73 12.59
N ASP A 144 -15.42 -43.75 13.33
CA ASP A 144 -16.06 -44.00 14.62
C ASP A 144 -17.55 -44.25 14.32
N PRO A 145 -17.98 -45.51 14.08
CA PRO A 145 -19.37 -45.82 13.80
C PRO A 145 -20.29 -45.58 15.00
N GLU A 146 -19.78 -45.21 16.18
CA GLU A 146 -20.59 -45.00 17.38
C GLU A 146 -20.96 -43.53 17.64
N ARG A 147 -20.44 -42.57 16.87
CA ARG A 147 -20.85 -41.15 16.97
C ARG A 147 -22.01 -40.73 16.05
N ASN A 148 -22.72 -41.70 15.49
CA ASN A 148 -23.95 -41.45 14.76
C ASN A 148 -25.18 -41.80 15.61
N LEU A 149 -25.34 -41.11 16.75
CA LEU A 149 -26.62 -41.03 17.45
C LEU A 149 -26.83 -39.61 17.98
N ASP A 150 -27.90 -38.99 17.45
CA ASP A 150 -28.72 -37.93 18.06
C ASP A 150 -28.13 -36.52 18.21
N SER A 151 -28.21 -35.72 17.15
CA SER A 151 -28.22 -34.24 17.26
C SER A 151 -29.23 -33.59 16.31
N VAL A 152 -30.45 -34.13 16.28
CA VAL A 152 -31.62 -33.50 15.63
C VAL A 152 -32.51 -32.72 16.63
N ALA A 153 -32.07 -32.57 17.88
CA ALA A 153 -32.85 -31.92 18.95
C ALA A 153 -32.32 -30.53 19.37
N ALA A 154 -31.61 -29.80 18.49
CA ALA A 154 -31.17 -28.43 18.75
C ALA A 154 -31.54 -27.45 17.62
N ILE A 155 -32.68 -27.66 16.96
CA ILE A 155 -33.31 -26.67 16.06
C ILE A 155 -34.60 -26.17 16.70
N ALA A 156 -34.45 -25.28 17.68
CA ALA A 156 -35.53 -24.41 18.14
C ALA A 156 -34.92 -23.17 18.80
N THR A 157 -34.67 -22.13 17.99
CA THR A 157 -34.87 -20.69 18.28
C THR A 157 -33.97 -19.86 17.35
N ALA A 158 -34.52 -19.40 16.22
CA ALA A 158 -34.20 -18.10 15.62
C ALA A 158 -35.03 -17.92 14.32
N ALA A 159 -36.29 -17.56 14.48
CA ALA A 159 -37.03 -16.90 13.42
C ALA A 159 -36.43 -15.50 13.22
N GLY A 160 -35.94 -15.17 12.02
CA GLY A 160 -35.53 -13.79 11.72
C GLY A 160 -34.58 -13.50 10.55
N ALA A 161 -34.43 -14.35 9.53
CA ALA A 161 -33.41 -14.13 8.48
C ALA A 161 -33.84 -14.38 7.02
N GLN A 162 -35.13 -14.19 6.67
CA GLN A 162 -35.60 -14.36 5.28
C GLN A 162 -36.05 -13.07 4.57
N ARG A 163 -35.64 -11.88 5.02
CA ARG A 163 -35.92 -10.62 4.30
C ARG A 163 -34.74 -9.99 3.55
N ALA A 164 -33.60 -10.66 3.45
CA ALA A 164 -32.42 -10.13 2.75
C ALA A 164 -32.19 -10.73 1.34
N ALA A 165 -32.91 -11.79 0.95
CA ALA A 165 -32.67 -12.47 -0.33
C ALA A 165 -33.49 -11.91 -1.51
N GLU A 166 -34.44 -11.01 -1.29
CA GLU A 166 -35.37 -10.54 -2.34
C GLU A 166 -35.03 -9.16 -2.93
N MET A 167 -34.00 -8.47 -2.44
CA MET A 167 -33.58 -7.15 -2.99
C MET A 167 -32.38 -7.21 -3.96
N ALA A 168 -31.88 -8.40 -4.30
CA ALA A 168 -30.71 -8.55 -5.18
C ALA A 168 -31.04 -8.72 -6.69
N ALA A 169 -32.32 -8.69 -7.09
CA ALA A 169 -32.74 -9.00 -8.46
C ALA A 169 -33.09 -7.77 -9.33
N SER A 170 -32.49 -6.61 -9.09
CA SER A 170 -32.67 -5.43 -9.97
C SER A 170 -31.43 -4.53 -9.97
N GLN A 171 -30.36 -4.98 -10.64
CA GLN A 171 -29.32 -4.08 -11.15
C GLN A 171 -29.18 -4.30 -12.67
N PRO A 172 -29.41 -3.25 -13.49
CA PRO A 172 -29.10 -3.29 -14.92
C PRO A 172 -27.59 -3.28 -15.15
N ALA A 173 -27.15 -4.03 -16.16
CA ALA A 173 -25.77 -4.11 -16.63
C ALA A 173 -25.22 -2.72 -17.02
N ALA A 174 -24.05 -2.37 -16.47
CA ALA A 174 -23.25 -1.24 -16.92
C ALA A 174 -22.34 -1.66 -18.09
N PRO A 175 -22.10 -0.77 -19.08
CA PRO A 175 -21.30 -1.09 -20.26
C PRO A 175 -19.79 -1.04 -19.97
N THR A 176 -19.09 -1.99 -20.57
CA THR A 176 -17.64 -2.05 -20.73
C THR A 176 -17.19 -0.95 -21.69
N SER A 177 -16.41 0.02 -21.22
CA SER A 177 -15.65 0.94 -22.08
C SER A 177 -14.19 0.49 -22.17
N SER A 178 -13.90 -0.25 -23.23
CA SER A 178 -12.58 -0.24 -23.88
C SER A 178 -12.40 1.13 -24.54
N GLY A 179 -11.38 1.87 -24.14
CA GLY A 179 -11.00 3.15 -24.73
C GLY A 179 -9.48 3.28 -24.72
N ALA A 180 -8.85 2.75 -25.76
CA ALA A 180 -7.49 3.09 -26.13
C ALA A 180 -7.52 4.46 -26.80
N ASP A 181 -6.92 5.46 -26.17
CA ASP A 181 -6.48 6.69 -26.84
C ASP A 181 -4.99 6.86 -26.54
N GLN A 182 -4.18 6.40 -27.49
CA GLN A 182 -2.77 6.77 -27.59
C GLN A 182 -2.73 8.12 -28.31
N ASP A 183 -2.47 9.17 -27.55
CA ASP A 183 -2.22 10.52 -28.03
C ASP A 183 -0.93 10.54 -28.88
N PRO A 184 -0.99 10.84 -30.19
CA PRO A 184 0.18 10.88 -31.06
C PRO A 184 1.00 12.19 -30.95
N ASP A 185 0.62 13.14 -30.09
CA ASP A 185 1.29 14.45 -29.97
C ASP A 185 2.13 14.64 -28.70
N ARG A 186 2.57 13.56 -28.04
CA ARG A 186 3.52 13.68 -26.91
C ARG A 186 4.93 13.97 -27.43
N PRO A 187 5.50 15.18 -27.23
CA PRO A 187 6.83 15.52 -27.70
C PRO A 187 7.90 14.65 -27.02
N ALA A 188 8.87 14.26 -27.83
CA ALA A 188 9.96 13.36 -27.47
C ALA A 188 10.78 13.87 -26.27
N ALA A 189 11.23 12.90 -25.46
CA ALA A 189 12.09 13.05 -24.32
C ALA A 189 13.32 13.93 -24.62
N ILE A 190 13.52 14.92 -23.75
CA ILE A 190 14.67 15.81 -23.73
C ILE A 190 15.91 14.98 -23.42
N THR A 191 16.83 14.91 -24.38
CA THR A 191 18.11 14.25 -24.24
C THR A 191 18.99 15.09 -23.31
N ALA A 192 19.47 14.49 -22.22
CA ALA A 192 20.41 15.13 -21.30
C ALA A 192 21.68 15.54 -22.05
N THR A 193 21.96 16.84 -22.06
CA THR A 193 23.26 17.39 -22.48
C THR A 193 24.10 17.63 -21.23
N PRO A 194 25.34 17.12 -21.15
CA PRO A 194 26.23 17.46 -20.05
C PRO A 194 26.95 18.77 -20.34
N ASP A 195 27.21 19.50 -19.26
CA ASP A 195 28.24 20.54 -19.13
C ASP A 195 27.93 21.93 -19.73
N GLN A 196 27.35 22.80 -18.90
CA GLN A 196 27.44 24.24 -19.12
C GLN A 196 27.58 24.98 -17.78
N ALA A 197 28.75 25.60 -17.60
CA ALA A 197 29.11 26.47 -16.48
C ALA A 197 28.12 27.64 -16.33
N PRO A 198 27.87 28.13 -15.09
CA PRO A 198 26.84 29.13 -14.83
C PRO A 198 27.22 30.50 -15.44
N PRO A 199 26.35 31.12 -16.26
CA PRO A 199 26.51 32.51 -16.62
C PRO A 199 25.99 33.42 -15.50
N ALA A 200 26.75 34.48 -15.27
CA ALA A 200 26.49 35.53 -14.30
C ALA A 200 25.12 36.18 -14.48
N GLU A 201 24.47 36.43 -13.35
CA GLU A 201 23.26 37.24 -13.20
C GLU A 201 23.36 38.54 -13.99
N THR A 202 22.55 38.65 -15.03
CA THR A 202 22.27 39.93 -15.67
C THR A 202 20.84 40.29 -15.31
N ALA A 203 20.72 41.30 -14.44
CA ALA A 203 19.48 41.97 -14.10
C ALA A 203 18.86 42.57 -15.37
N GLY A 204 17.89 41.85 -15.96
CA GLY A 204 17.04 42.33 -17.02
C GLY A 204 15.65 42.61 -16.46
N GLN A 205 15.35 43.89 -16.23
CA GLN A 205 14.00 44.41 -16.05
C GLN A 205 13.14 44.03 -17.26
N ASN A 206 12.26 43.04 -17.10
CA ASN A 206 11.15 42.84 -18.00
C ASN A 206 9.91 43.50 -17.42
N ASP A 207 9.62 44.67 -17.99
CA ASP A 207 8.32 45.15 -18.44
C ASP A 207 7.06 44.61 -17.74
N LEU A 208 6.36 45.55 -17.11
CA LEU A 208 5.22 45.39 -16.22
C LEU A 208 3.95 44.99 -17.00
N GLY A 209 3.73 43.68 -17.13
CA GLY A 209 2.39 43.11 -17.32
C GLY A 209 1.49 43.36 -16.10
N PRO A 210 0.16 43.17 -16.22
CA PRO A 210 -0.78 43.44 -15.12
C PRO A 210 -0.30 42.73 -13.87
N SER A 211 -0.11 43.49 -12.79
CA SER A 211 0.36 43.00 -11.50
C SER A 211 -0.45 41.76 -11.11
N ILE A 212 0.16 40.59 -11.27
CA ILE A 212 -0.27 39.35 -10.64
C ILE A 212 0.03 39.56 -9.16
N LEU A 213 -0.89 40.24 -8.47
CA LEU A 213 -1.02 40.05 -7.04
C LEU A 213 -1.16 38.54 -6.86
N PRO A 214 -0.30 37.88 -6.05
CA PRO A 214 -0.46 36.46 -5.80
C PRO A 214 -1.90 36.25 -5.32
N ASP A 215 -2.64 35.38 -6.02
CA ASP A 215 -3.98 34.99 -5.61
C ASP A 215 -3.92 34.61 -4.13
N ALA A 216 -4.83 35.18 -3.33
CA ALA A 216 -4.85 34.91 -1.90
C ALA A 216 -4.90 33.38 -1.68
N PRO A 217 -4.09 32.82 -0.76
CA PRO A 217 -4.07 31.38 -0.56
C PRO A 217 -5.48 30.90 -0.20
N CYS A 218 -5.98 29.90 -0.92
CA CYS A 218 -7.34 29.38 -0.79
C CYS A 218 -7.34 27.85 -0.60
N GLY A 219 -8.44 27.33 -0.08
CA GLY A 219 -8.68 25.89 0.09
C GLY A 219 -7.55 25.15 0.84
N LEU A 220 -6.96 24.15 0.18
CA LEU A 220 -5.89 23.28 0.70
C LEU A 220 -4.64 24.05 1.14
N GLN A 221 -4.36 25.22 0.57
CA GLN A 221 -3.21 26.03 0.96
C GLN A 221 -3.36 26.67 2.34
N LEU A 222 -4.58 26.73 2.87
CA LEU A 222 -4.90 27.32 4.17
C LEU A 222 -4.88 26.30 5.31
N ILE A 223 -4.67 25.02 5.03
CA ILE A 223 -4.69 23.95 6.05
C ILE A 223 -3.43 23.09 5.97
N GLU A 224 -3.06 22.51 7.11
CA GLU A 224 -2.07 21.43 7.15
C GLU A 224 -2.75 20.11 6.79
N PRO A 225 -2.25 19.35 5.79
CA PRO A 225 -2.79 18.04 5.45
C PRO A 225 -2.83 17.11 6.67
N GLY A 226 -3.90 16.33 6.80
CA GLY A 226 -4.02 15.32 7.84
C GLY A 226 -3.21 14.06 7.53
N ASN A 227 -3.09 13.18 8.51
CA ASN A 227 -2.49 11.86 8.37
C ASN A 227 -3.33 10.93 7.46
N SER A 228 -4.59 11.28 7.18
CA SER A 228 -5.45 10.58 6.22
C SER A 228 -6.19 11.56 5.31
N THR A 229 -6.68 11.07 4.16
CA THR A 229 -7.47 11.87 3.22
C THR A 229 -8.78 12.36 3.88
N VAL A 230 -9.42 11.51 4.68
CA VAL A 230 -10.62 11.90 5.43
C VAL A 230 -10.32 13.01 6.45
N GLN A 231 -9.19 12.95 7.14
CA GLN A 231 -8.78 13.98 8.09
C GLN A 231 -8.55 15.32 7.37
N THR A 232 -7.89 15.28 6.20
CA THR A 232 -7.74 16.45 5.34
C THR A 232 -9.09 17.04 4.93
N LEU A 233 -10.06 16.20 4.56
CA LEU A 233 -11.41 16.65 4.24
C LEU A 233 -12.14 17.26 5.45
N GLN A 234 -12.02 16.65 6.64
CA GLN A 234 -12.61 17.19 7.87
C GLN A 234 -12.05 18.58 8.19
N ARG A 235 -10.74 18.80 8.04
CA ARG A 235 -10.11 20.13 8.21
C ARG A 235 -10.60 21.14 7.19
N LEU A 236 -10.69 20.76 5.91
CA LEU A 236 -11.23 21.64 4.87
C LEU A 236 -12.68 22.04 5.16
N LEU A 237 -13.54 21.09 5.52
CA LEU A 237 -14.93 21.36 5.86
C LEU A 237 -15.05 22.28 7.08
N ALA A 238 -14.23 22.07 8.12
CA ALA A 238 -14.17 22.96 9.26
C ALA A 238 -13.70 24.38 8.87
N ARG A 239 -12.76 24.49 7.93
CA ARG A 239 -12.28 25.77 7.39
C ARG A 239 -13.33 26.50 6.56
N ALA A 240 -14.16 25.75 5.83
CA ALA A 240 -15.36 26.26 5.14
C ALA A 240 -16.51 26.64 6.11
N GLY A 241 -16.34 26.45 7.42
CA GLY A 241 -17.33 26.79 8.44
C GLY A 241 -18.36 25.69 8.73
N GLN A 242 -18.20 24.51 8.14
CA GLN A 242 -19.04 23.34 8.42
C GLN A 242 -18.63 22.64 9.73
N GLN A 243 -19.47 21.71 10.21
CA GLN A 243 -19.23 20.94 11.45
C GLN A 243 -19.10 19.43 11.19
N PRO A 244 -18.01 18.97 10.57
CA PRO A 244 -17.84 17.57 10.18
C PRO A 244 -17.70 16.61 11.38
N GLY A 245 -17.38 17.12 12.58
CA GLY A 245 -17.12 16.31 13.77
C GLY A 245 -15.66 16.45 14.22
N PRO A 246 -15.17 15.50 15.05
CA PRO A 246 -13.75 15.44 15.43
C PRO A 246 -12.84 15.24 14.22
N ASP A 247 -11.60 15.76 14.30
CA ASP A 247 -10.54 15.58 13.30
C ASP A 247 -9.81 14.23 13.48
N ASP A 248 -10.57 13.15 13.43
CA ASP A 248 -10.12 11.78 13.75
C ASP A 248 -9.80 10.92 12.51
N GLY A 249 -10.05 11.43 11.31
CA GLY A 249 -9.86 10.68 10.07
C GLY A 249 -10.93 9.62 9.80
N VAL A 250 -12.05 9.60 10.55
CA VAL A 250 -13.15 8.65 10.35
C VAL A 250 -14.33 9.32 9.64
N MET A 251 -14.74 8.77 8.50
CA MET A 251 -15.84 9.33 7.71
C MET A 251 -17.21 8.93 8.27
N GLY A 252 -17.62 9.62 9.33
CA GLY A 252 -18.93 9.45 9.96
C GLY A 252 -20.08 10.21 9.28
N ASN A 253 -21.29 10.00 9.80
CA ASN A 253 -22.50 10.67 9.30
C ASN A 253 -22.42 12.20 9.39
N ARG A 254 -21.73 12.75 10.40
CA ARG A 254 -21.54 14.20 10.56
C ARG A 254 -20.68 14.78 9.43
N THR A 255 -19.57 14.12 9.08
CA THR A 255 -18.70 14.52 7.95
C THR A 255 -19.47 14.48 6.64
N ARG A 256 -20.24 13.41 6.39
CA ARG A 256 -21.06 13.31 5.16
C ARG A 256 -22.13 14.38 5.08
N ASN A 257 -22.83 14.68 6.17
CA ASN A 257 -23.84 15.73 6.20
C ASN A 257 -23.22 17.11 5.99
N ALA A 258 -22.05 17.39 6.58
CA ALA A 258 -21.29 18.61 6.34
C ALA A 258 -20.88 18.76 4.87
N LEU A 259 -20.42 17.67 4.24
CA LEU A 259 -20.07 17.66 2.82
C LEU A 259 -21.27 17.94 1.92
N ILE A 260 -22.43 17.32 2.20
CA ILE A 260 -23.68 17.55 1.47
C ILE A 260 -24.19 18.98 1.66
N ALA A 261 -24.02 19.56 2.85
CA ALA A 261 -24.42 20.93 3.13
C ALA A 261 -23.61 21.95 2.32
N GLU A 262 -22.33 21.66 2.09
CA GLU A 262 -21.39 22.53 1.36
C GLU A 262 -21.49 22.35 -0.16
N LEU A 263 -21.44 21.12 -0.66
CA LEU A 263 -21.36 20.81 -2.09
C LEU A 263 -22.68 20.35 -2.72
N GLY A 264 -23.71 20.12 -1.92
CA GLY A 264 -25.01 19.63 -2.37
C GLY A 264 -25.20 18.10 -2.31
N PRO A 265 -26.41 17.59 -2.61
CA PRO A 265 -26.78 16.18 -2.42
C PRO A 265 -25.91 15.17 -3.19
N GLN A 266 -25.41 15.56 -4.36
CA GLN A 266 -24.55 14.73 -5.19
C GLN A 266 -23.21 14.39 -4.53
N ALA A 267 -22.78 15.19 -3.54
CA ALA A 267 -21.53 14.96 -2.83
C ALA A 267 -21.54 13.66 -2.00
N ALA A 268 -22.72 13.13 -1.69
CA ALA A 268 -22.87 11.85 -0.99
C ALA A 268 -22.30 10.65 -1.77
N ALA A 269 -22.15 10.78 -3.09
CA ALA A 269 -21.64 9.72 -3.97
C ALA A 269 -20.18 9.91 -4.38
N LEU A 270 -19.54 11.01 -3.98
CA LEU A 270 -18.14 11.28 -4.32
C LEU A 270 -17.19 10.41 -3.51
N SER A 271 -16.07 10.04 -4.13
CA SER A 271 -14.91 9.54 -3.40
C SER A 271 -14.36 10.64 -2.48
N THR A 272 -13.58 10.27 -1.47
CA THR A 272 -12.97 11.25 -0.54
C THR A 272 -12.07 12.23 -1.30
N GLU A 273 -11.29 11.73 -2.27
CA GLU A 273 -10.38 12.49 -3.11
C GLU A 273 -11.14 13.47 -4.03
N ASP A 274 -12.23 13.01 -4.65
CA ASP A 274 -13.09 13.86 -5.48
C ASP A 274 -13.79 14.94 -4.65
N ALA A 275 -14.23 14.59 -3.44
CA ALA A 275 -14.83 15.52 -2.50
C ALA A 275 -13.84 16.62 -2.07
N ILE A 276 -12.58 16.27 -1.80
CA ILE A 276 -11.52 17.25 -1.47
C ILE A 276 -11.30 18.21 -2.63
N ARG A 277 -11.19 17.68 -3.86
CA ARG A 277 -10.99 18.51 -5.06
C ARG A 277 -12.17 19.47 -5.30
N ALA A 278 -13.40 18.96 -5.25
CA ALA A 278 -14.60 19.78 -5.44
C ALA A 278 -14.74 20.87 -4.36
N LEU A 279 -14.43 20.54 -3.11
CA LEU A 279 -14.45 21.50 -2.00
C LEU A 279 -13.35 22.56 -2.12
N ASN A 280 -12.15 22.16 -2.54
CA ASN A 280 -11.07 23.11 -2.78
C ASN A 280 -11.44 24.10 -3.90
N GLU A 281 -12.06 23.61 -4.98
CA GLU A 281 -12.55 24.46 -6.06
C GLU A 281 -13.64 25.44 -5.59
N SER A 282 -14.61 24.99 -4.78
CA SER A 282 -15.67 25.89 -4.27
C SER A 282 -15.12 27.01 -3.38
N MET A 283 -14.12 26.69 -2.54
CA MET A 283 -13.48 27.69 -1.65
C MET A 283 -12.59 28.70 -2.37
N CYS A 284 -12.18 28.40 -3.61
CA CYS A 284 -11.28 29.25 -4.41
C CYS A 284 -12.02 30.07 -5.48
N GLN A 285 -13.34 29.91 -5.62
CA GLN A 285 -14.16 30.63 -6.60
C GLN A 285 -14.90 31.85 -6.03
N GLU A 286 -14.82 32.09 -4.71
CA GLU A 286 -15.36 33.28 -4.04
C GLU A 286 -14.35 34.44 -3.97
#